data_AF-A0A1G2EF92-F1
#
_entry.id   AF-A0A1G2EF92-F1
#
_cell.length_a   1.000
_cell.length_b   1.000
_cell.length_c   1.000
_cell.angle_alpha   90.00
_cell.angle_beta   90.00
_cell.angle_gamma   90.00
#
_symmetry.space_group_name_H-M   'P 1'
#
loop_
_entity.id
_entity.type
_entity.pdbx_description
1 polymer ?
#
loop_
_entity_poly.entity_id
_entity_poly.type
_entity_poly.pdbx_seq_one_letter_code
_entity_poly.pdbx_strand_id
1 'polypeptide(L)'
;MLKFASQLSDVLPDEVRKTYRLPNLVHALPQIHFPNRIEDAELARKRFAFEELFILQLFTGLERLKLRQKSSPSIRFDEISAKKFVSALPYQLTGDQKKAAWQIIKDIGESRPMNRLLEGDVGSGKTIVAAMAAYLTSLSGYQTAFMAPTEILSRQHFEKIWPLMKKHKISVGLLISSETRIGAEKISKKEFLKKVENDEIKIVIGTHSLIQKNVIFKNLALVIIDEQHRFGVNQRAALADHYKETIPHLLSMTATPIPRTLGLTIWGDLDLSLIKEMPKGRKNIITKIVPPEKRSWAYEFMRKEIKRGRQAFVVCPLIEESPPRQSGRASPFQGGVKAAKKEYERLKNEIFPDLKIGLLHGKMKSKEKEKAMSDFLNKDLDILVATSVVEVGIDVSNATIMMIEGADRFGLASLYQFRGRVGRGARQSYCLLFTDSNLTSTSERLKAIESAKSGFDLAERDLELRGPGDFAGVRQSGLPDLATASLTDTELVMNTREAAKLILNSDPNFKKYPLLASRISEFKNRIHLE
;
A
#
# COMPACT_ATOMS: atom_id res chain seq x y z
N MET A 1 37.17 15.71 12.51
CA MET A 1 35.85 16.03 13.10
C MET A 1 35.89 16.10 14.63
N LEU A 2 36.34 15.07 15.37
CA LEU A 2 36.30 15.08 16.85
C LEU A 2 37.04 16.25 17.53
N LYS A 3 38.16 16.72 16.97
CA LYS A 3 38.92 17.89 17.49
C LYS A 3 38.13 19.21 17.47
N PHE A 4 37.05 19.29 16.67
CA PHE A 4 36.18 20.46 16.57
C PHE A 4 34.82 20.24 17.25
N ALA A 5 34.63 19.12 17.96
CA ALA A 5 33.33 18.77 18.54
C ALA A 5 32.84 19.83 19.54
N SER A 6 33.75 20.47 20.29
CA SER A 6 33.44 21.56 21.23
C SER A 6 32.99 22.87 20.55
N GLN A 7 33.18 22.99 19.23
CA GLN A 7 32.75 24.15 18.44
C GLN A 7 31.43 23.92 17.71
N LEU A 8 30.85 22.72 17.82
CA LEU A 8 29.57 22.40 17.19
C LEU A 8 28.42 22.83 18.08
N SER A 9 27.51 23.61 17.51
CA SER A 9 26.25 23.98 18.16
C SER A 9 25.28 22.80 18.13
N ASP A 10 24.59 22.56 19.25
CA ASP A 10 23.58 21.50 19.34
C ASP A 10 22.30 21.93 18.63
N VAL A 11 21.84 21.08 17.72
CA VAL A 11 20.59 21.30 16.96
C VAL A 11 19.37 21.06 17.85
N LEU A 12 19.47 20.15 18.83
CA LEU A 12 18.38 19.86 19.75
C LEU A 12 18.24 20.99 20.78
N PRO A 13 17.04 21.58 20.95
CA PRO A 13 16.79 22.54 22.01
C PRO A 13 17.12 21.96 23.39
N ASP A 14 17.70 22.78 24.27
CA ASP A 14 18.06 22.36 25.63
C ASP A 14 16.87 21.84 26.44
N GLU A 15 15.68 22.40 26.22
CA GLU A 15 14.44 21.96 26.85
C GLU A 15 14.08 20.52 26.45
N VAL A 16 14.18 20.21 25.15
CA VAL A 16 13.94 18.86 24.62
C VAL A 16 15.00 17.90 25.18
N ARG A 17 16.28 18.29 25.12
CA ARG A 17 17.39 17.48 25.61
C ARG A 17 17.25 17.11 27.09
N LYS A 18 16.89 18.08 27.95
CA LYS A 18 16.68 17.87 29.39
C LYS A 18 15.47 16.98 29.65
N THR A 19 14.36 17.20 28.93
CA THR A 19 13.12 16.42 29.10
C THR A 19 13.35 14.94 28.82
N TYR A 20 14.02 14.62 27.71
CA TYR A 20 14.28 13.23 27.29
C TYR A 20 15.64 12.68 27.76
N ARG A 21 16.34 13.40 28.65
CA ARG A 21 17.63 13.01 29.24
C ARG A 21 18.70 12.63 28.21
N LEU A 22 18.81 13.42 27.14
CA LEU A 22 19.75 13.17 26.06
C LEU A 22 21.10 13.88 26.33
N PRO A 23 22.25 13.26 26.01
CA PRO A 23 23.54 13.95 26.04
C PRO A 23 23.58 15.09 25.02
N ASN A 24 24.40 16.12 25.27
CA ASN A 24 24.64 17.16 24.27
C ASN A 24 25.51 16.61 23.12
N LEU A 25 25.54 17.32 22.00
CA LEU A 25 26.30 16.93 20.81
C LEU A 25 27.79 16.72 21.09
N VAL A 26 28.39 17.58 21.92
CA VAL A 26 29.81 17.54 22.28
C VAL A 26 30.17 16.26 23.02
N HIS A 27 29.30 15.78 23.91
CA HIS A 27 29.49 14.51 24.64
C HIS A 27 29.10 13.29 23.80
N ALA A 28 28.04 13.38 23.00
CA ALA A 28 27.54 12.24 22.23
C ALA A 28 28.47 11.83 21.07
N LEU A 29 29.10 12.80 20.40
CA LEU A 29 29.96 12.53 19.23
C LEU A 29 31.18 11.65 19.53
N PRO A 30 31.96 11.88 20.61
CA PRO A 30 33.01 10.95 21.02
C PRO A 30 32.45 9.59 21.43
N GLN A 31 31.38 9.56 22.22
CA GLN A 31 30.86 8.32 22.80
C GLN A 31 30.26 7.35 21.77
N ILE A 32 29.73 7.84 20.64
CA ILE A 32 29.28 6.92 19.57
C ILE A 32 30.43 6.25 18.81
N HIS A 33 31.62 6.87 18.76
CA HIS A 33 32.80 6.34 18.04
C HIS A 33 33.78 5.61 18.95
N PHE A 34 34.03 6.19 20.12
CA PHE A 34 35.01 5.77 21.12
C PHE A 34 34.36 5.77 22.52
N PRO A 35 33.37 4.88 22.75
CA PRO A 35 32.71 4.79 24.04
C PRO A 35 33.67 4.28 25.12
N ASN A 36 33.53 4.82 26.33
CA ASN A 36 34.19 4.25 27.50
C ASN A 36 33.51 2.94 27.96
N ARG A 37 32.18 2.87 27.80
CA ARG A 37 31.36 1.69 28.09
C ARG A 37 30.25 1.54 27.05
N ILE A 38 29.72 0.34 26.90
CA ILE A 38 28.66 0.04 25.93
C ILE A 38 27.43 0.92 26.18
N GLU A 39 27.08 1.18 27.45
CA GLU A 39 25.94 2.02 27.83
C GLU A 39 26.11 3.47 27.34
N ASP A 40 27.35 3.98 27.33
CA ASP A 40 27.63 5.35 26.85
C ASP A 40 27.45 5.43 25.32
N ALA A 41 27.79 4.35 24.59
CA ALA A 41 27.53 4.22 23.16
C ALA A 41 26.03 4.14 22.84
N GLU A 42 25.26 3.41 23.64
CA GLU A 42 23.82 3.25 23.48
C GLU A 42 23.08 4.57 23.74
N LEU A 43 23.48 5.33 24.77
CA LEU A 43 22.94 6.67 25.04
C LEU A 43 23.25 7.65 23.91
N ALA A 44 24.47 7.62 23.37
CA ALA A 44 24.84 8.43 22.23
C ALA A 44 24.02 8.04 20.99
N ARG A 45 23.87 6.74 20.70
CA ARG A 45 23.03 6.22 19.60
C ARG A 45 21.58 6.67 19.74
N LYS A 46 20.99 6.54 20.94
CA LYS A 46 19.62 6.99 21.24
C LYS A 46 19.46 8.49 20.97
N ARG A 47 20.45 9.31 21.31
CA ARG A 47 20.44 10.75 21.04
C ARG A 47 20.45 11.09 19.55
N PHE A 48 21.32 10.46 18.75
CA PHE A 48 21.35 10.71 17.31
C PHE A 48 20.08 10.19 16.62
N ALA A 49 19.59 9.01 17.03
CA ALA A 49 18.31 8.48 16.59
C ALA A 49 17.14 9.43 16.92
N PHE A 50 17.11 9.97 18.15
CA PHE A 50 16.13 10.97 18.55
C PHE A 50 16.23 12.23 17.67
N GLU A 51 17.44 12.76 17.46
CA GLU A 51 17.63 13.98 16.65
C GLU A 51 17.07 13.79 15.23
N GLU A 52 17.43 12.70 14.56
CA GLU A 52 17.01 12.48 13.18
C GLU A 52 15.49 12.23 13.06
N LEU A 53 14.91 11.43 13.97
CA LEU A 53 13.46 11.24 14.03
C LEU A 53 12.74 12.55 14.37
N PHE A 54 13.28 13.35 15.28
CA PHE A 54 12.71 14.64 15.67
C PHE A 54 12.70 15.63 14.49
N ILE A 55 13.78 15.71 13.72
CA ILE A 55 13.84 16.54 12.50
C ILE A 55 12.79 16.06 11.48
N LEU A 56 12.63 14.74 11.29
CA LEU A 56 11.60 14.18 10.42
C LEU A 56 10.18 14.54 10.88
N GLN A 57 9.89 14.43 12.18
CA GLN A 57 8.59 14.77 12.76
C GLN A 57 8.30 16.27 12.65
N LEU A 58 9.30 17.14 12.80
CA LEU A 58 9.17 18.58 12.57
C LEU A 58 8.89 18.88 11.10
N PHE A 59 9.64 18.28 10.18
CA PHE A 59 9.44 18.47 8.73
C PHE A 59 8.04 18.07 8.30
N THR A 60 7.61 16.85 8.62
CA THR A 60 6.27 16.33 8.27
C THR A 60 5.16 17.15 8.93
N GLY A 61 5.35 17.58 10.18
CA GLY A 61 4.43 18.46 10.89
C GLY A 61 4.27 19.84 10.23
N LEU A 62 5.34 20.42 9.68
CA LEU A 62 5.27 21.68 8.93
C LEU A 62 4.50 21.55 7.63
N GLU A 63 4.76 20.49 6.85
CA GLU A 63 4.01 20.24 5.61
C GLU A 63 2.53 20.05 5.91
N ARG A 64 2.19 19.39 7.02
CA ARG A 64 0.81 19.28 7.50
C ARG A 64 0.21 20.63 7.86
N LEU A 65 0.94 21.52 8.54
CA LEU A 65 0.46 22.86 8.85
C LEU A 65 0.22 23.70 7.59
N LYS A 66 1.13 23.64 6.61
CA LYS A 66 0.97 24.32 5.31
C LYS A 66 -0.26 23.82 4.56
N LEU A 67 -0.50 22.51 4.55
CA LEU A 67 -1.68 21.94 3.91
C LEU A 67 -2.98 22.38 4.59
N ARG A 68 -2.99 22.46 5.93
CA ARG A 68 -4.15 22.92 6.71
C ARG A 68 -4.50 24.40 6.49
N GLN A 69 -3.55 25.22 6.01
CA GLN A 69 -3.81 26.61 5.65
C GLN A 69 -4.49 26.75 4.28
N LYS A 70 -4.51 25.70 3.47
CA LYS A 70 -5.20 25.69 2.18
C LYS A 70 -6.69 25.42 2.37
N SER A 71 -7.48 25.85 1.40
CA SER A 71 -8.93 25.63 1.37
C SER A 71 -9.28 24.32 0.64
N SER A 72 -10.37 23.67 1.06
CA SER A 72 -10.92 22.47 0.41
C SER A 72 -12.46 22.51 0.44
N PRO A 73 -13.15 21.89 -0.54
CA PRO A 73 -14.61 21.87 -0.55
C PRO A 73 -15.21 21.08 0.62
N SER A 74 -15.95 21.74 1.51
CA SER A 74 -16.58 21.08 2.67
C SER A 74 -17.78 20.20 2.26
N ILE A 75 -17.69 18.91 2.53
CA ILE A 75 -18.73 17.90 2.26
C ILE A 75 -19.42 17.56 3.58
N ARG A 76 -20.50 18.28 3.90
CA ARG A 76 -21.21 18.10 5.17
C ARG A 76 -21.81 16.70 5.28
N PHE A 77 -21.74 16.14 6.49
CA PHE A 77 -22.35 14.85 6.77
C PHE A 77 -23.87 14.92 6.68
N ASP A 78 -24.43 14.08 5.81
CA ASP A 78 -25.87 13.80 5.74
C ASP A 78 -26.13 12.38 6.25
N GLU A 79 -26.69 12.30 7.47
CA GLU A 79 -27.01 11.04 8.13
C GLU A 79 -28.03 10.20 7.35
N ILE A 80 -29.02 10.85 6.73
CA ILE A 80 -30.09 10.16 6.00
C ILE A 80 -29.50 9.46 4.78
N SER A 81 -28.71 10.19 4.01
CA SER A 81 -28.02 9.63 2.84
C SER A 81 -27.02 8.54 3.22
N ALA A 82 -26.23 8.74 4.28
CA ALA A 82 -25.31 7.74 4.79
C ALA A 82 -26.02 6.44 5.19
N LYS A 83 -27.13 6.52 5.93
CA LYS A 83 -27.96 5.35 6.28
C LYS A 83 -28.53 4.67 5.04
N LYS A 84 -29.00 5.45 4.06
CA LYS A 84 -29.53 4.92 2.79
C LYS A 84 -28.47 4.11 2.04
N PHE A 85 -27.24 4.62 1.94
CA PHE A 85 -26.13 3.90 1.32
C PHE A 85 -25.83 2.57 2.04
N VAL A 86 -25.69 2.61 3.37
CA VAL A 86 -25.39 1.42 4.16
C VAL A 86 -26.52 0.38 4.07
N SER A 87 -27.78 0.80 4.04
CA SER A 87 -28.94 -0.09 3.91
C SER A 87 -29.02 -0.80 2.55
N ALA A 88 -28.38 -0.25 1.52
CA ALA A 88 -28.37 -0.82 0.17
C ALA A 88 -27.34 -1.95 0.00
N LEU A 89 -26.48 -2.16 0.99
CA LEU A 89 -25.42 -3.17 0.97
C LEU A 89 -25.97 -4.56 1.30
N PRO A 90 -25.47 -5.62 0.63
CA PRO A 90 -25.91 -6.99 0.89
C PRO A 90 -25.29 -7.59 2.17
N TYR A 91 -24.55 -6.80 2.96
CA TYR A 91 -23.86 -7.21 4.17
C TYR A 91 -23.78 -6.04 5.17
N GLN A 92 -23.50 -6.36 6.43
CA GLN A 92 -23.26 -5.35 7.46
C GLN A 92 -21.79 -4.93 7.48
N LEU A 93 -21.56 -3.63 7.65
CA LEU A 93 -20.21 -3.11 7.87
C LEU A 93 -19.65 -3.56 9.22
N THR A 94 -18.36 -3.87 9.26
CA THR A 94 -17.61 -4.16 10.50
C THR A 94 -17.47 -2.91 11.37
N GLY A 95 -17.09 -3.07 12.64
CA GLY A 95 -16.87 -1.94 13.54
C GLY A 95 -15.75 -1.03 13.02
N ASP A 96 -14.67 -1.64 12.57
CA ASP A 96 -13.54 -0.91 11.97
C ASP A 96 -13.91 -0.19 10.66
N GLN A 97 -14.73 -0.80 9.79
CA GLN A 97 -15.21 -0.14 8.57
C GLN A 97 -16.07 1.10 8.90
N LYS A 98 -16.98 0.99 9.88
CA LYS A 98 -17.79 2.13 10.34
C LYS A 98 -16.92 3.25 10.92
N LYS A 99 -15.94 2.88 11.74
CA LYS A 99 -14.98 3.83 12.34
C LYS A 99 -14.16 4.54 11.26
N ALA A 100 -13.60 3.80 10.31
CA ALA A 100 -12.82 4.37 9.21
C ALA A 100 -13.67 5.29 8.32
N ALA A 101 -14.89 4.87 7.96
CA ALA A 101 -15.83 5.69 7.22
C ALA A 101 -16.16 6.99 7.97
N TRP A 102 -16.45 6.92 9.26
CA TRP A 102 -16.74 8.11 10.08
C TRP A 102 -15.54 9.07 10.15
N GLN A 103 -14.32 8.56 10.31
CA GLN A 103 -13.11 9.39 10.30
C GLN A 103 -12.94 10.13 8.98
N ILE A 104 -13.12 9.44 7.85
CA ILE A 104 -13.05 10.05 6.51
C ILE A 104 -14.15 11.11 6.34
N ILE A 105 -15.40 10.77 6.68
CA ILE A 105 -16.56 11.66 6.59
C ILE A 105 -16.37 12.93 7.42
N LYS A 106 -15.84 12.78 8.63
CA LYS A 106 -15.56 13.92 9.52
C LYS A 106 -14.54 14.85 8.88
N ASP A 107 -13.45 14.30 8.34
CA ASP A 107 -12.37 15.11 7.77
C ASP A 107 -12.78 15.81 6.46
N ILE A 108 -13.53 15.14 5.57
CA ILE A 108 -14.05 15.78 4.35
C ILE A 108 -15.14 16.83 4.64
N GLY A 109 -15.72 16.81 5.85
CA GLY A 109 -16.66 17.82 6.31
C GLY A 109 -15.99 19.14 6.68
N GLU A 110 -14.67 19.17 6.88
CA GLU A 110 -13.93 20.37 7.24
C GLU A 110 -13.53 21.19 6.00
N SER A 111 -13.36 22.51 6.15
CA SER A 111 -12.95 23.42 5.06
C SER A 111 -11.45 23.37 4.73
N ARG A 112 -10.75 22.34 5.18
CA ARG A 112 -9.31 22.14 4.98
C ARG A 112 -9.08 20.80 4.29
N PRO A 113 -8.01 20.64 3.49
CA PRO A 113 -7.76 19.38 2.79
C PRO A 113 -7.60 18.21 3.75
N MET A 114 -8.32 17.13 3.48
CA MET A 114 -8.07 15.84 4.12
C MET A 114 -6.88 15.20 3.42
N ASN A 115 -5.97 14.63 4.19
CA ASN A 115 -4.87 13.82 3.68
C ASN A 115 -4.78 12.57 4.53
N ARG A 116 -5.39 11.47 4.06
CA ARG A 116 -5.65 10.29 4.88
C ARG A 116 -5.24 9.00 4.18
N LEU A 117 -4.55 8.12 4.91
CA LEU A 117 -4.25 6.75 4.51
C LEU A 117 -5.26 5.79 5.17
N LEU A 118 -6.02 5.09 4.34
CA LEU A 118 -6.88 3.98 4.72
C LEU A 118 -6.15 2.66 4.50
N GLU A 119 -5.76 2.04 5.61
CA GLU A 119 -5.00 0.81 5.61
C GLU A 119 -5.86 -0.36 6.11
N GLY A 120 -5.69 -1.50 5.49
CA GLY A 120 -6.32 -2.74 5.93
C GLY A 120 -5.97 -3.89 5.01
N ASP A 121 -6.26 -5.11 5.44
CA ASP A 121 -5.91 -6.31 4.68
C ASP A 121 -6.63 -6.40 3.31
N VAL A 122 -6.13 -7.24 2.40
CA VAL A 122 -6.80 -7.56 1.13
C VAL A 122 -8.19 -8.14 1.44
N GLY A 123 -9.23 -7.45 0.98
CA GLY A 123 -10.62 -7.84 1.21
C GLY A 123 -11.18 -7.47 2.58
N SER A 124 -10.51 -6.58 3.34
CA SER A 124 -11.08 -5.98 4.56
C SER A 124 -12.21 -4.98 4.29
N GLY A 125 -12.50 -4.65 3.03
CA GLY A 125 -13.57 -3.73 2.64
C GLY A 125 -13.15 -2.26 2.49
N LYS A 126 -11.87 -1.96 2.24
CA LYS A 126 -11.41 -0.59 1.96
C LYS A 126 -12.23 0.11 0.86
N THR A 127 -12.52 -0.60 -0.23
CA THR A 127 -13.28 -0.06 -1.37
C THR A 127 -14.68 0.42 -0.97
N ILE A 128 -15.37 -0.26 -0.05
CA ILE A 128 -16.72 0.17 0.34
C ILE A 128 -16.69 1.44 1.19
N VAL A 129 -15.68 1.56 2.06
CA VAL A 129 -15.43 2.77 2.86
C VAL A 129 -15.13 3.96 1.94
N ALA A 130 -14.27 3.78 0.93
CA ALA A 130 -13.96 4.81 -0.05
C ALA A 130 -15.16 5.16 -0.96
N ALA A 131 -15.97 4.17 -1.35
CA ALA A 131 -17.18 4.40 -2.12
C ALA A 131 -18.24 5.19 -1.34
N MET A 132 -18.34 5.00 -0.02
CA MET A 132 -19.22 5.80 0.84
C MET A 132 -18.81 7.28 0.86
N ALA A 133 -17.50 7.58 0.90
CA ALA A 133 -17.01 8.95 0.78
C ALA A 133 -17.36 9.55 -0.58
N ALA A 134 -17.07 8.84 -1.68
CA ALA A 134 -17.41 9.28 -3.04
C ALA A 134 -18.92 9.50 -3.25
N TYR A 135 -19.75 8.67 -2.61
CA TYR A 135 -21.20 8.81 -2.61
C TYR A 135 -21.65 10.15 -2.00
N LEU A 136 -21.17 10.47 -0.79
CA LEU A 136 -21.52 11.72 -0.11
C LEU A 136 -20.95 12.96 -0.83
N THR A 137 -19.74 12.85 -1.39
CA THR A 137 -19.16 13.88 -2.27
C THR A 137 -20.08 14.17 -3.46
N SER A 138 -20.58 13.12 -4.11
CA SER A 138 -21.46 13.23 -5.29
C SER A 138 -22.79 13.91 -4.96
N LEU A 139 -23.38 13.60 -3.80
CA LEU A 139 -24.61 14.23 -3.33
C LEU A 139 -24.44 15.71 -2.99
N SER A 140 -23.24 16.10 -2.59
CA SER A 140 -22.88 17.50 -2.32
C SER A 140 -22.58 18.30 -3.59
N GLY A 141 -22.81 17.71 -4.78
CA GLY A 141 -22.62 18.37 -6.07
C GLY A 141 -21.20 18.28 -6.63
N TYR A 142 -20.27 17.65 -5.91
CA TYR A 142 -18.86 17.56 -6.31
C TYR A 142 -18.53 16.25 -7.04
N GLN A 143 -17.37 16.23 -7.70
CA GLN A 143 -16.84 15.08 -8.43
C GLN A 143 -15.76 14.36 -7.62
N THR A 144 -15.65 13.05 -7.84
CA THR A 144 -14.60 12.19 -7.30
C THR A 144 -13.78 11.56 -8.42
N ALA A 145 -12.45 11.64 -8.30
CA ALA A 145 -11.52 10.85 -9.11
C ALA A 145 -11.06 9.62 -8.31
N PHE A 146 -11.25 8.42 -8.84
CA PHE A 146 -10.85 7.17 -8.21
C PHE A 146 -9.81 6.47 -9.10
N MET A 147 -8.58 6.41 -8.62
CA MET A 147 -7.44 5.87 -9.36
C MET A 147 -7.00 4.52 -8.85
N ALA A 148 -6.59 3.67 -9.79
CA ALA A 148 -6.00 2.36 -9.53
C ALA A 148 -4.75 2.15 -10.42
N PRO A 149 -3.82 1.24 -10.05
CA PRO A 149 -2.52 1.10 -10.72
C PRO A 149 -2.62 0.53 -12.12
N THR A 150 -3.69 -0.20 -12.41
CA THR A 150 -3.85 -0.94 -13.65
C THR A 150 -5.28 -0.86 -14.14
N GLU A 151 -5.45 -1.00 -15.44
CA GLU A 151 -6.77 -0.99 -16.09
C GLU A 151 -7.69 -2.10 -15.55
N ILE A 152 -7.10 -3.25 -15.21
CA ILE A 152 -7.83 -4.39 -14.63
C ILE A 152 -8.42 -4.01 -13.27
N LEU A 153 -7.64 -3.36 -12.40
CA LEU A 153 -8.12 -2.95 -11.08
C LEU A 153 -9.12 -1.79 -11.20
N SER A 154 -8.90 -0.84 -12.11
CA SER A 154 -9.88 0.22 -12.42
C SER A 154 -11.23 -0.37 -12.86
N ARG A 155 -11.22 -1.37 -13.76
CA ARG A 155 -12.44 -2.06 -14.19
C ARG A 155 -13.12 -2.77 -13.02
N GLN A 156 -12.36 -3.44 -12.15
CA GLN A 156 -12.93 -4.11 -10.98
C GLN A 156 -13.58 -3.14 -9.99
N HIS A 157 -12.97 -1.99 -9.73
CA HIS A 157 -13.59 -0.94 -8.93
C HIS A 157 -14.86 -0.42 -9.59
N PHE A 158 -14.84 -0.21 -10.90
CA PHE A 158 -16.02 0.20 -11.65
C PHE A 158 -17.17 -0.79 -11.52
N GLU A 159 -16.93 -2.07 -11.79
CA GLU A 159 -17.97 -3.11 -11.68
C GLU A 159 -18.50 -3.29 -10.25
N LYS A 160 -17.73 -2.93 -9.23
CA LYS A 160 -18.18 -2.95 -7.82
C LYS A 160 -18.94 -1.68 -7.42
N ILE A 161 -18.49 -0.51 -7.85
CA ILE A 161 -19.01 0.78 -7.41
C ILE A 161 -20.23 1.19 -8.22
N TRP A 162 -20.22 1.00 -9.55
CA TRP A 162 -21.33 1.44 -10.42
C TRP A 162 -22.69 0.86 -10.02
N PRO A 163 -22.85 -0.44 -9.73
CA PRO A 163 -24.14 -0.99 -9.32
C PRO A 163 -24.69 -0.39 -8.02
N LEU A 164 -23.80 -0.03 -7.08
CA LEU A 164 -24.18 0.65 -5.84
C LEU A 164 -24.67 2.06 -6.13
N MET A 165 -23.93 2.82 -6.94
CA MET A 165 -24.25 4.21 -7.29
C MET A 165 -25.49 4.34 -8.16
N LYS A 166 -25.75 3.37 -9.05
CA LYS A 166 -26.92 3.30 -9.91
C LYS A 166 -28.23 3.35 -9.11
N LYS A 167 -28.29 2.68 -7.95
CA LYS A 167 -29.46 2.69 -7.05
C LYS A 167 -29.81 4.11 -6.54
N HIS A 168 -28.84 5.02 -6.58
CA HIS A 168 -28.99 6.40 -6.12
C HIS A 168 -28.94 7.42 -7.27
N LYS A 169 -29.02 6.98 -8.53
CA LYS A 169 -28.96 7.84 -9.73
C LYS A 169 -27.66 8.67 -9.83
N ILE A 170 -26.55 8.16 -9.29
CA ILE A 170 -25.23 8.79 -9.39
C ILE A 170 -24.50 8.23 -10.61
N SER A 171 -23.98 9.12 -11.46
CA SER A 171 -23.24 8.77 -12.65
C SER A 171 -21.81 8.32 -12.32
N VAL A 172 -21.42 7.17 -12.85
CA VAL A 172 -20.08 6.60 -12.71
C VAL A 172 -19.50 6.35 -14.10
N GLY A 173 -18.29 6.84 -14.33
CA GLY A 173 -17.55 6.66 -15.56
C GLY A 173 -16.27 5.84 -15.36
N LEU A 174 -15.87 5.10 -16.39
CA LEU A 174 -14.59 4.39 -16.48
C LEU A 174 -13.76 5.01 -17.60
N LEU A 175 -12.53 5.44 -17.30
CA LEU A 175 -11.55 5.94 -18.27
C LEU A 175 -10.24 5.15 -18.14
N ILE A 176 -10.04 4.22 -19.06
CA ILE A 176 -8.82 3.40 -19.20
C ILE A 176 -8.37 3.41 -20.67
N SER A 177 -7.15 2.97 -20.98
CA SER A 177 -6.65 3.04 -22.37
C SER A 177 -7.41 2.08 -23.29
N SER A 178 -7.85 0.94 -22.77
CA SER A 178 -8.61 -0.06 -23.52
C SER A 178 -10.07 0.33 -23.78
N GLU A 179 -10.70 1.16 -22.95
CA GLU A 179 -12.09 1.58 -23.12
C GLU A 179 -12.51 2.79 -22.27
N THR A 180 -13.60 3.43 -22.71
CA THR A 180 -14.32 4.48 -21.98
C THR A 180 -15.79 4.12 -21.84
N ARG A 181 -16.34 4.21 -20.62
CA ARG A 181 -17.74 3.85 -20.33
C ARG A 181 -18.42 4.82 -19.38
N ILE A 182 -19.73 5.01 -19.53
CA ILE A 182 -20.59 5.62 -18.52
C ILE A 182 -21.68 4.62 -18.17
N GLY A 183 -21.67 4.12 -16.93
CA GLY A 183 -22.49 2.98 -16.56
C GLY A 183 -22.32 1.79 -17.50
N ALA A 184 -23.40 1.32 -18.12
CA ALA A 184 -23.33 0.19 -19.04
C ALA A 184 -22.84 0.56 -20.46
N GLU A 185 -22.84 1.85 -20.81
CA GLU A 185 -22.65 2.31 -22.19
C GLU A 185 -21.19 2.61 -22.48
N LYS A 186 -20.68 2.12 -23.62
CA LYS A 186 -19.38 2.50 -24.16
C LYS A 186 -19.52 3.77 -24.98
N ILE A 187 -18.66 4.75 -24.72
CA ILE A 187 -18.67 6.04 -25.42
C ILE A 187 -17.28 6.42 -25.89
N SER A 188 -17.17 7.40 -26.78
CA SER A 188 -15.86 7.91 -27.22
C SER A 188 -15.14 8.66 -26.10
N LYS A 189 -13.80 8.61 -26.09
CA LYS A 189 -12.99 9.35 -25.10
C LYS A 189 -13.25 10.86 -25.14
N LYS A 190 -13.44 11.44 -26.33
CA LYS A 190 -13.71 12.88 -26.50
C LYS A 190 -15.03 13.29 -25.84
N GLU A 191 -16.07 12.47 -26.04
CA GLU A 191 -17.37 12.69 -25.40
C GLU A 191 -17.30 12.50 -23.89
N PHE A 192 -16.60 11.45 -23.43
CA PHE A 192 -16.40 11.19 -22.01
C PHE A 192 -15.79 12.40 -21.29
N LEU A 193 -14.71 12.96 -21.85
CA LEU A 193 -14.03 14.10 -21.25
C LEU A 193 -14.92 15.35 -21.18
N LYS A 194 -15.72 15.62 -22.21
CA LYS A 194 -16.72 16.71 -22.18
C LYS A 194 -17.75 16.51 -21.07
N LYS A 195 -18.23 15.28 -20.88
CA LYS A 195 -19.19 14.95 -19.82
C LYS A 195 -18.57 15.08 -18.42
N VAL A 196 -17.27 14.80 -18.25
CA VAL A 196 -16.55 15.09 -17.00
C VAL A 196 -16.46 16.60 -16.76
N GLU A 197 -16.06 17.36 -17.77
CA GLU A 197 -15.92 18.83 -17.71
C GLU A 197 -17.26 19.55 -17.47
N ASN A 198 -18.36 18.98 -17.97
CA ASN A 198 -19.71 19.49 -17.75
C ASN A 198 -20.35 19.07 -16.41
N ASP A 199 -19.65 18.28 -15.58
CA ASP A 199 -20.15 17.75 -14.31
C ASP A 199 -21.33 16.76 -14.45
N GLU A 200 -21.44 16.12 -15.61
CA GLU A 200 -22.42 15.05 -15.87
C GLU A 200 -21.98 13.70 -15.27
N ILE A 201 -20.67 13.53 -15.01
CA ILE A 201 -20.09 12.32 -14.40
C ILE A 201 -19.58 12.66 -13.00
N LYS A 202 -20.23 12.12 -11.95
CA LYS A 202 -19.88 12.42 -10.55
C LYS A 202 -18.70 11.59 -10.02
N ILE A 203 -18.55 10.36 -10.48
CA ILE A 203 -17.43 9.50 -10.08
C ILE A 203 -16.71 9.01 -11.32
N VAL A 204 -15.43 9.34 -11.45
CA VAL A 204 -14.57 8.91 -12.57
C VAL A 204 -13.55 7.93 -12.05
N ILE A 205 -13.60 6.69 -12.54
CA ILE A 205 -12.69 5.61 -12.18
C ILE A 205 -11.70 5.40 -13.33
N GLY A 206 -10.42 5.25 -13.04
CA GLY A 206 -9.41 5.13 -14.08
C GLY A 206 -8.02 4.80 -13.56
N THR A 207 -7.03 4.93 -14.43
CA THR A 207 -5.60 4.84 -14.07
C THR A 207 -5.03 6.23 -13.82
N HIS A 208 -3.70 6.40 -13.75
CA HIS A 208 -3.06 7.72 -13.61
C HIS A 208 -3.37 8.72 -14.72
N SER A 209 -3.99 8.26 -15.81
CA SER A 209 -4.49 9.15 -16.85
C SER A 209 -5.47 10.19 -16.31
N LEU A 210 -6.13 9.94 -15.17
CA LEU A 210 -7.10 10.88 -14.57
C LEU A 210 -6.49 12.20 -14.07
N ILE A 211 -5.20 12.23 -13.76
CA ILE A 211 -4.49 13.43 -13.26
C ILE A 211 -3.57 14.02 -14.34
N GLN A 212 -3.56 13.44 -15.55
CA GLN A 212 -2.85 14.04 -16.67
C GLN A 212 -3.57 15.31 -17.13
N LYS A 213 -2.82 16.26 -17.71
CA LYS A 213 -3.28 17.60 -18.13
C LYS A 213 -4.57 17.64 -18.96
N ASN A 214 -4.95 16.52 -19.58
CA ASN A 214 -6.08 16.44 -20.52
C ASN A 214 -7.41 16.09 -19.86
N VAL A 215 -7.44 15.79 -18.55
CA VAL A 215 -8.68 15.48 -17.83
C VAL A 215 -8.99 16.64 -16.88
N ILE A 216 -10.00 17.42 -17.24
CA ILE A 216 -10.43 18.60 -16.48
C ILE A 216 -11.76 18.26 -15.82
N PHE A 217 -11.80 18.35 -14.50
CA PHE A 217 -13.03 18.23 -13.73
C PHE A 217 -13.57 19.62 -13.43
N LYS A 218 -14.89 19.77 -13.42
CA LYS A 218 -15.55 21.03 -13.05
C LYS A 218 -15.41 21.31 -11.56
N ASN A 219 -15.71 20.30 -10.75
CA ASN A 219 -15.94 20.42 -9.30
C ASN A 219 -15.25 19.28 -8.54
N LEU A 220 -13.97 18.98 -8.80
CA LEU A 220 -13.26 17.91 -8.12
C LEU A 220 -13.06 18.24 -6.63
N ALA A 221 -13.62 17.42 -5.75
CA ALA A 221 -13.47 17.59 -4.29
C ALA A 221 -12.80 16.40 -3.60
N LEU A 222 -12.79 15.22 -4.21
CA LEU A 222 -12.21 14.01 -3.63
C LEU A 222 -11.38 13.25 -4.65
N VAL A 223 -10.15 12.91 -4.26
CA VAL A 223 -9.27 12.01 -5.00
C VAL A 223 -9.02 10.78 -4.14
N ILE A 224 -9.32 9.61 -4.70
CA ILE A 224 -9.09 8.30 -4.07
C ILE A 224 -8.00 7.58 -4.86
N ILE A 225 -7.00 7.07 -4.15
CA ILE A 225 -5.87 6.37 -4.74
C ILE A 225 -5.76 4.98 -4.13
N ASP A 226 -5.93 3.91 -4.91
CA ASP A 226 -5.78 2.53 -4.44
C ASP A 226 -4.39 1.95 -4.75
N GLU A 227 -3.75 1.35 -3.75
CA GLU A 227 -2.37 0.85 -3.79
C GLU A 227 -1.33 1.96 -4.03
N GLN A 228 -1.36 2.99 -3.17
CA GLN A 228 -0.53 4.20 -3.30
C GLN A 228 0.96 3.93 -3.49
N HIS A 229 1.52 2.87 -2.92
CA HIS A 229 2.97 2.56 -2.94
C HIS A 229 3.55 2.33 -4.35
N ARG A 230 2.71 2.26 -5.40
CA ARG A 230 3.15 2.23 -6.79
C ARG A 230 3.19 3.61 -7.45
N PHE A 231 2.81 4.68 -6.74
CA PHE A 231 2.55 6.00 -7.30
C PHE A 231 3.37 7.07 -6.59
N GLY A 232 4.12 7.82 -7.39
CA GLY A 232 5.03 8.85 -6.89
C GLY A 232 4.37 10.18 -6.54
N VAL A 233 5.12 10.92 -5.73
CA VAL A 233 4.94 12.28 -5.17
C VAL A 233 4.35 13.31 -6.13
N ASN A 234 4.73 13.21 -7.41
CA ASN A 234 4.49 14.24 -8.43
C ASN A 234 3.00 14.44 -8.77
N GLN A 235 2.14 13.48 -8.42
CA GLN A 235 0.70 13.58 -8.69
C GLN A 235 0.01 14.58 -7.76
N ARG A 236 0.51 14.76 -6.53
CA ARG A 236 -0.02 15.74 -5.56
C ARG A 236 0.27 17.18 -6.00
N ALA A 237 1.48 17.43 -6.50
CA ALA A 237 1.83 18.70 -7.11
C ALA A 237 0.95 18.99 -8.34
N ALA A 238 0.77 18.01 -9.22
CA ALA A 238 -0.09 18.17 -10.39
C ALA A 238 -1.55 18.53 -10.02
N LEU A 239 -2.12 17.92 -8.97
CA LEU A 239 -3.45 18.28 -8.48
C LEU A 239 -3.49 19.70 -7.88
N ALA A 240 -2.50 20.06 -7.07
CA ALA A 240 -2.41 21.39 -6.46
C ALA A 240 -2.19 22.50 -7.50
N ASP A 241 -1.47 22.21 -8.58
CA ASP A 241 -1.20 23.15 -9.67
C ASP A 241 -2.44 23.37 -10.56
N HIS A 242 -3.25 22.32 -10.74
CA HIS A 242 -4.47 22.37 -11.54
C HIS A 242 -5.65 23.05 -10.83
N TYR A 243 -5.79 22.89 -9.51
CA TYR A 243 -6.89 23.48 -8.72
C TYR A 243 -6.34 24.54 -7.74
N LYS A 244 -6.06 25.74 -8.26
CA LYS A 244 -5.34 26.81 -7.54
C LYS A 244 -6.08 27.40 -6.35
N GLU A 245 -7.42 27.41 -6.36
CA GLU A 245 -8.24 28.02 -5.31
C GLU A 245 -8.65 27.06 -4.20
N THR A 246 -8.95 25.81 -4.54
CA THR A 246 -9.33 24.76 -3.59
C THR A 246 -8.62 23.46 -3.93
N ILE A 247 -8.05 22.81 -2.93
CA ILE A 247 -7.39 21.51 -3.10
C ILE A 247 -8.40 20.41 -2.80
N PRO A 248 -8.54 19.37 -3.64
CA PRO A 248 -9.41 18.25 -3.33
C PRO A 248 -8.87 17.45 -2.13
N HIS A 249 -9.78 16.87 -1.35
CA HIS A 249 -9.46 15.90 -0.31
C HIS A 249 -8.76 14.67 -0.93
N LEU A 250 -7.73 14.16 -0.25
CA LEU A 250 -6.96 13.00 -0.68
C LEU A 250 -7.18 11.82 0.27
N LEU A 251 -7.69 10.72 -0.29
CA LEU A 251 -7.82 9.43 0.38
C LEU A 251 -6.95 8.40 -0.34
N SER A 252 -5.86 8.00 0.31
CA SER A 252 -5.05 6.90 -0.17
C SER A 252 -5.45 5.59 0.48
N MET A 253 -5.32 4.49 -0.23
CA MET A 253 -5.57 3.15 0.28
C MET A 253 -4.38 2.26 0.01
N THR A 254 -4.09 1.37 0.95
CA THR A 254 -3.08 0.32 0.74
C THR A 254 -3.53 -1.00 1.33
N ALA A 255 -3.18 -2.08 0.64
CA ALA A 255 -3.29 -3.42 1.19
C ALA A 255 -1.99 -3.95 1.79
N THR A 256 -0.84 -3.29 1.52
CA THR A 256 0.40 -3.62 2.23
C THR A 256 0.25 -3.20 3.69
N PRO A 257 0.26 -4.14 4.63
CA PRO A 257 0.34 -3.79 6.03
C PRO A 257 1.70 -3.13 6.26
N ILE A 258 1.69 -1.86 6.68
CA ILE A 258 2.86 -1.12 7.11
C ILE A 258 2.91 -1.22 8.63
N PRO A 259 4.07 -1.51 9.24
CA PRO A 259 4.20 -1.45 10.69
C PRO A 259 3.73 -0.07 11.17
N ARG A 260 2.85 -0.03 12.17
CA ARG A 260 2.16 1.21 12.56
C ARG A 260 3.13 2.33 12.91
N THR A 261 4.25 2.00 13.56
CA THR A 261 5.32 2.95 13.89
C THR A 261 5.97 3.55 12.65
N LEU A 262 6.28 2.70 11.67
CA LEU A 262 6.86 3.09 10.40
C LEU A 262 5.88 3.94 9.58
N GLY A 263 4.60 3.54 9.56
CA GLY A 263 3.52 4.27 8.91
C GLY A 263 3.34 5.68 9.48
N LEU A 264 3.29 5.83 10.80
CA LEU A 264 3.13 7.11 11.48
C LEU A 264 4.35 8.05 11.37
N THR A 265 5.52 7.50 11.01
CA THR A 265 6.78 8.26 10.96
C THR A 265 7.14 8.67 9.54
N ILE A 266 7.02 7.75 8.60
CA ILE A 266 7.31 8.00 7.18
C ILE A 266 6.19 8.81 6.54
N TRP A 267 4.95 8.55 6.93
CA TRP A 267 3.76 9.23 6.42
C TRP A 267 3.17 10.21 7.43
N GLY A 268 4.02 10.86 8.23
CA GLY A 268 3.61 11.73 9.34
C GLY A 268 2.71 12.91 8.95
N ASP A 269 2.62 13.24 7.67
CA ASP A 269 1.68 14.21 7.10
C ASP A 269 0.26 13.63 6.89
N LEU A 270 0.12 12.30 6.83
CA LEU A 270 -1.14 11.58 6.65
C LEU A 270 -1.83 11.28 7.98
N ASP A 271 -3.15 11.46 8.02
CA ASP A 271 -3.99 10.85 9.06
C ASP A 271 -4.23 9.36 8.72
N LEU A 272 -4.20 8.47 9.72
CA LEU A 272 -4.31 7.03 9.50
C LEU A 272 -5.68 6.50 9.93
N SER A 273 -6.31 5.70 9.07
CA SER A 273 -7.50 4.89 9.36
C SER A 273 -7.19 3.42 9.15
N LEU A 274 -7.42 2.59 10.17
CA LEU A 274 -7.10 1.17 10.14
C LEU A 274 -8.37 0.32 10.07
N ILE A 275 -8.37 -0.70 9.21
CA ILE A 275 -9.35 -1.78 9.19
C ILE A 275 -8.65 -3.11 9.49
N LYS A 276 -8.76 -3.56 10.74
CA LYS A 276 -8.21 -4.84 11.23
C LYS A 276 -9.25 -5.96 11.15
N GLU A 277 -10.51 -5.64 11.40
CA GLU A 277 -11.61 -6.59 11.33
C GLU A 277 -11.90 -7.05 9.89
N MET A 278 -11.96 -8.36 9.70
CA MET A 278 -12.39 -8.96 8.43
C MET A 278 -13.92 -9.11 8.39
N PRO A 279 -14.55 -9.01 7.20
CA PRO A 279 -15.98 -9.23 7.06
C PRO A 279 -16.43 -10.62 7.58
N LYS A 280 -17.61 -10.68 8.20
CA LYS A 280 -18.18 -11.93 8.72
C LYS A 280 -18.38 -12.96 7.60
N GLY A 281 -18.12 -14.23 7.91
CA GLY A 281 -18.28 -15.35 6.97
C GLY A 281 -17.05 -15.68 6.13
N ARG A 282 -15.97 -14.89 6.21
CA ARG A 282 -14.71 -15.22 5.55
C ARG A 282 -13.99 -16.34 6.31
N LYS A 283 -13.67 -17.44 5.60
CA LYS A 283 -12.87 -18.53 6.14
C LYS A 283 -11.39 -18.16 6.14
N ASN A 284 -10.68 -18.53 7.20
CA ASN A 284 -9.23 -18.36 7.26
C ASN A 284 -8.55 -19.19 6.17
N ILE A 285 -7.50 -18.66 5.57
CA ILE A 285 -6.72 -19.37 4.55
C ILE A 285 -5.76 -20.29 5.27
N ILE A 286 -5.83 -21.59 4.98
CA ILE A 286 -4.92 -22.60 5.53
C ILE A 286 -3.59 -22.48 4.76
N THR A 287 -2.59 -21.94 5.43
CA THR A 287 -1.23 -21.85 4.87
C THR A 287 -0.44 -23.10 5.27
N LYS A 288 0.30 -23.69 4.32
CA LYS A 288 1.19 -24.83 4.57
C LYS A 288 2.50 -24.66 3.81
N ILE A 289 3.61 -24.92 4.49
CA ILE A 289 4.93 -25.04 3.86
C ILE A 289 5.05 -26.43 3.25
N VAL A 290 5.41 -26.50 1.97
CA VAL A 290 5.52 -27.74 1.20
C VAL A 290 7.00 -27.99 0.88
N PRO A 291 7.68 -28.84 1.65
CA PRO A 291 9.06 -29.24 1.35
C PRO A 291 9.11 -30.21 0.15
N PRO A 292 10.30 -30.43 -0.46
CA PRO A 292 10.47 -31.25 -1.65
C PRO A 292 9.78 -32.62 -1.58
N GLU A 293 9.88 -33.32 -0.46
CA GLU A 293 9.32 -34.66 -0.23
C GLU A 293 7.78 -34.68 -0.19
N LYS A 294 7.11 -33.53 0.03
CA LYS A 294 5.65 -33.42 0.08
C LYS A 294 5.02 -32.83 -1.19
N ARG A 295 5.81 -32.52 -2.22
CA ARG A 295 5.31 -31.92 -3.47
C ARG A 295 4.28 -32.79 -4.17
N SER A 296 4.52 -34.10 -4.27
CA SER A 296 3.57 -35.03 -4.90
C SER A 296 2.21 -35.05 -4.21
N TRP A 297 2.20 -35.01 -2.87
CA TRP A 297 0.96 -34.90 -2.09
C TRP A 297 0.24 -33.58 -2.37
N ALA A 298 0.97 -32.47 -2.44
CA ALA A 298 0.41 -31.15 -2.71
C ALA A 298 -0.23 -31.09 -4.11
N TYR A 299 0.41 -31.67 -5.13
CA TYR A 299 -0.17 -31.75 -6.48
C TYR A 299 -1.43 -32.60 -6.52
N GLU A 300 -1.46 -33.76 -5.84
CA GLU A 300 -2.67 -34.58 -5.77
C GLU A 300 -3.81 -33.86 -5.04
N PHE A 301 -3.48 -33.14 -3.96
CA PHE A 301 -4.43 -32.28 -3.26
C PHE A 301 -5.01 -31.21 -4.18
N MET A 302 -4.17 -30.53 -4.97
CA MET A 302 -4.61 -29.55 -5.96
C MET A 302 -5.55 -30.17 -6.99
N ARG A 303 -5.19 -31.34 -7.54
CA ARG A 303 -6.02 -32.07 -8.51
C ARG A 303 -7.40 -32.39 -7.95
N LYS A 304 -7.47 -32.89 -6.71
CA LYS A 304 -8.74 -33.21 -6.04
C LYS A 304 -9.63 -31.98 -5.85
N GLU A 305 -9.04 -30.85 -5.50
CA GLU A 305 -9.76 -29.60 -5.32
C GLU A 305 -10.26 -29.03 -6.66
N ILE A 306 -9.42 -29.08 -7.71
CA ILE A 306 -9.79 -28.62 -9.05
C ILE A 306 -10.91 -29.49 -9.64
N LYS A 307 -10.85 -30.82 -9.48
CA LYS A 307 -11.94 -31.75 -9.88
C LYS A 307 -13.26 -31.45 -9.19
N ARG A 308 -13.27 -30.72 -8.06
CA ARG A 308 -14.48 -30.22 -7.38
C ARG A 308 -14.96 -28.87 -7.96
N GLY A 309 -14.49 -28.48 -9.15
CA GLY A 309 -14.83 -27.24 -9.85
C GLY A 309 -14.16 -25.99 -9.29
N ARG A 310 -12.96 -26.12 -8.71
CA ARG A 310 -12.17 -25.02 -8.12
C ARG A 310 -10.99 -24.69 -9.03
N GLN A 311 -10.37 -23.53 -8.80
CA GLN A 311 -9.23 -23.09 -9.60
C GLN A 311 -8.02 -22.79 -8.72
N ALA A 312 -6.83 -22.80 -9.32
CA ALA A 312 -5.57 -22.54 -8.64
C ALA A 312 -4.74 -21.44 -9.31
N PHE A 313 -4.10 -20.61 -8.50
CA PHE A 313 -3.00 -19.75 -8.93
C PHE A 313 -1.68 -20.44 -8.64
N VAL A 314 -0.72 -20.31 -9.57
CA VAL A 314 0.67 -20.72 -9.36
C VAL A 314 1.56 -19.50 -9.59
N VAL A 315 2.29 -19.07 -8.56
CA VAL A 315 3.17 -17.90 -8.62
C VAL A 315 4.62 -18.36 -8.65
N CYS A 316 5.36 -17.91 -9.66
CA CYS A 316 6.77 -18.23 -9.88
C CYS A 316 7.66 -17.01 -9.63
N PRO A 317 8.87 -17.20 -9.07
CA PRO A 317 9.80 -16.12 -8.77
C PRO A 317 10.38 -15.51 -10.04
N LEU A 318 10.87 -14.26 -9.94
CA LEU A 318 11.46 -13.55 -11.07
C LEU A 318 12.88 -13.99 -11.44
N ILE A 319 13.51 -14.90 -10.68
CA ILE A 319 14.91 -15.26 -10.87
C ILE A 319 15.04 -16.78 -10.89
N GLU A 320 15.63 -17.33 -11.96
CA GLU A 320 16.14 -18.70 -12.01
C GLU A 320 17.53 -18.74 -11.38
N GLU A 321 17.87 -19.84 -10.71
CA GLU A 321 19.26 -20.21 -10.46
C GLU A 321 19.84 -20.73 -11.79
N SER A 322 20.60 -19.89 -12.49
CA SER A 322 21.54 -20.40 -13.48
C SER A 322 22.80 -20.88 -12.74
N PRO A 323 23.42 -22.01 -13.11
CA PRO A 323 24.77 -22.32 -12.63
C PRO A 323 25.72 -21.18 -13.05
N PRO A 324 26.77 -20.90 -12.26
CA PRO A 324 27.61 -19.74 -12.51
C PRO A 324 28.45 -20.00 -13.77
N ARG A 325 28.05 -19.45 -14.92
CA ARG A 325 28.98 -19.21 -16.02
C ARG A 325 28.53 -18.08 -16.95
N GLN A 326 29.47 -17.14 -17.05
CA GLN A 326 29.81 -16.25 -18.16
C GLN A 326 28.87 -15.07 -18.44
N SER A 327 29.27 -13.94 -17.86
CA SER A 327 29.42 -12.63 -18.53
C SER A 327 28.30 -12.25 -19.50
N GLY A 328 27.23 -11.70 -18.93
CA GLY A 328 26.24 -10.89 -19.62
C GLY A 328 25.17 -10.46 -18.63
N ARG A 329 24.91 -9.15 -18.53
CA ARG A 329 23.88 -8.58 -17.64
C ARG A 329 22.50 -9.12 -18.04
N ALA A 330 22.09 -10.26 -17.49
CA ALA A 330 20.72 -10.74 -17.60
C ALA A 330 19.82 -9.83 -16.76
N SER A 331 18.86 -9.15 -17.41
CA SER A 331 17.87 -8.35 -16.71
C SER A 331 17.04 -9.25 -15.78
N PRO A 332 16.78 -8.86 -14.52
CA PRO A 332 15.91 -9.59 -13.59
C PRO A 332 14.53 -9.93 -14.19
N PHE A 333 14.05 -9.11 -15.12
CA PHE A 333 12.79 -9.33 -15.84
C PHE A 333 12.84 -10.48 -16.86
N GLN A 334 14.03 -10.88 -17.33
CA GLN A 334 14.17 -12.02 -18.24
C GLN A 334 14.14 -13.36 -17.51
N GLY A 335 14.66 -13.44 -16.27
CA GLY A 335 14.66 -14.66 -15.45
C GLY A 335 13.24 -15.15 -15.13
N GLY A 336 12.34 -14.23 -14.75
CA GLY A 336 11.01 -14.61 -14.28
C GLY A 336 10.12 -15.17 -15.38
N VAL A 337 10.26 -14.62 -16.58
CA VAL A 337 9.52 -15.12 -17.75
C VAL A 337 9.97 -16.53 -18.12
N LYS A 338 11.25 -16.85 -17.95
CA LYS A 338 11.78 -18.22 -18.17
C LYS A 338 11.26 -19.18 -17.09
N ALA A 339 11.35 -18.79 -15.82
CA ALA A 339 10.84 -19.58 -14.70
C ALA A 339 9.35 -19.93 -14.85
N ALA A 340 8.49 -18.93 -15.10
CA ALA A 340 7.05 -19.16 -15.25
C ALA A 340 6.71 -19.98 -16.50
N LYS A 341 7.45 -19.83 -17.61
CA LYS A 341 7.27 -20.67 -18.81
C LYS A 341 7.69 -22.11 -18.56
N LYS A 342 8.85 -22.32 -17.92
CA LYS A 342 9.36 -23.64 -17.58
C LYS A 342 8.40 -24.37 -16.64
N GLU A 343 7.94 -23.69 -15.59
CA GLU A 343 6.99 -24.28 -14.65
C GLU A 343 5.62 -24.50 -15.32
N TYR A 344 5.17 -23.61 -16.20
CA TYR A 344 3.98 -23.83 -17.01
C TYR A 344 4.09 -25.10 -17.87
N GLU A 345 5.19 -25.29 -18.61
CA GLU A 345 5.40 -26.48 -19.43
C GLU A 345 5.48 -27.75 -18.58
N ARG A 346 6.19 -27.70 -17.44
CA ARG A 346 6.28 -28.82 -16.50
C ARG A 346 4.92 -29.20 -15.93
N LEU A 347 4.17 -28.21 -15.42
CA LEU A 347 2.85 -28.43 -14.86
C LEU A 347 1.87 -28.95 -15.91
N LYS A 348 1.95 -28.45 -17.14
CA LYS A 348 1.08 -28.86 -18.23
C LYS A 348 1.41 -30.25 -18.77
N ASN A 349 2.68 -30.58 -18.94
CA ASN A 349 3.09 -31.80 -19.64
C ASN A 349 3.33 -32.98 -18.68
N GLU A 350 3.79 -32.72 -17.45
CA GLU A 350 4.22 -33.78 -16.52
C GLU A 350 3.25 -33.96 -15.34
N ILE A 351 2.75 -32.86 -14.75
CA ILE A 351 2.01 -32.92 -13.48
C ILE A 351 0.49 -32.94 -13.67
N PHE A 352 -0.04 -32.09 -14.54
CA PHE A 352 -1.47 -31.91 -14.78
C PHE A 352 -1.82 -31.94 -16.27
N PRO A 353 -1.49 -33.03 -17.00
CA PRO A 353 -1.84 -33.17 -18.42
C PRO A 353 -3.34 -33.19 -18.67
N ASP A 354 -4.14 -33.47 -17.64
CA ASP A 354 -5.61 -33.51 -17.68
C ASP A 354 -6.28 -32.15 -17.41
N LEU A 355 -5.54 -31.11 -17.04
CA LEU A 355 -6.09 -29.81 -16.64
C LEU A 355 -5.77 -28.70 -17.63
N LYS A 356 -6.64 -27.68 -17.69
CA LYS A 356 -6.44 -26.51 -18.54
C LYS A 356 -5.58 -25.49 -17.80
N ILE A 357 -4.36 -25.30 -18.26
CA ILE A 357 -3.40 -24.36 -17.65
C ILE A 357 -3.21 -23.14 -18.56
N GLY A 358 -3.26 -21.95 -17.99
CA GLY A 358 -2.89 -20.70 -18.64
C GLY A 358 -1.57 -20.13 -18.09
N LEU A 359 -0.97 -19.22 -18.86
CA LEU A 359 0.25 -18.50 -18.48
C LEU A 359 -0.01 -16.99 -18.48
N LEU A 360 0.50 -16.29 -17.46
CA LEU A 360 0.45 -14.85 -17.35
C LEU A 360 1.80 -14.27 -16.89
N HIS A 361 2.46 -13.48 -17.74
CA HIS A 361 3.73 -12.84 -17.36
C HIS A 361 3.84 -11.40 -17.88
N GLY A 362 4.75 -10.62 -17.28
CA GLY A 362 4.94 -9.19 -17.56
C GLY A 362 5.14 -8.81 -19.02
N LYS A 363 5.81 -9.67 -19.81
CA LYS A 363 6.09 -9.44 -21.23
C LYS A 363 4.93 -9.71 -22.20
N MET A 364 3.79 -10.25 -21.73
CA MET A 364 2.62 -10.46 -22.59
C MET A 364 2.01 -9.13 -22.99
N LYS A 365 1.45 -9.06 -24.20
CA LYS A 365 0.70 -7.88 -24.66
C LYS A 365 -0.54 -7.70 -23.79
N SER A 366 -1.02 -6.46 -23.61
CA SER A 366 -2.19 -6.18 -22.76
C SER A 366 -3.42 -7.01 -23.16
N LYS A 367 -3.69 -7.15 -24.46
CA LYS A 367 -4.78 -7.99 -24.98
C LYS A 367 -4.64 -9.48 -24.59
N GLU A 368 -3.42 -10.02 -24.58
CA GLU A 368 -3.16 -11.42 -24.21
C GLU A 368 -3.35 -11.63 -22.71
N LYS A 369 -2.90 -10.68 -21.87
CA LYS A 369 -3.12 -10.70 -20.42
C LYS A 369 -4.61 -10.64 -20.09
N GLU A 370 -5.34 -9.74 -20.74
CA GLU A 370 -6.78 -9.61 -20.58
C GLU A 370 -7.51 -10.90 -20.98
N LYS A 371 -7.12 -11.51 -22.10
CA LYS A 371 -7.68 -12.79 -22.53
C LYS A 371 -7.41 -13.90 -21.51
N ALA A 372 -6.16 -14.13 -21.13
CA ALA A 372 -5.81 -15.17 -20.15
C ALA A 372 -6.54 -14.98 -18.81
N MET A 373 -6.70 -13.73 -18.37
CA MET A 373 -7.48 -13.41 -17.18
C MET A 373 -8.98 -13.64 -17.37
N SER A 374 -9.53 -13.30 -18.52
CA SER A 374 -10.94 -13.55 -18.86
C SER A 374 -11.23 -15.04 -18.90
N ASP A 375 -10.39 -15.82 -19.57
CA ASP A 375 -10.51 -17.27 -19.67
C ASP A 375 -10.44 -17.90 -18.26
N PHE A 376 -9.57 -17.39 -17.38
CA PHE A 376 -9.52 -17.82 -15.99
C PHE A 376 -10.77 -17.40 -15.20
N LEU A 377 -11.30 -16.18 -15.36
CA LEU A 377 -12.54 -15.76 -14.69
C LEU A 377 -13.76 -16.58 -15.14
N ASN A 378 -13.80 -16.97 -16.41
CA ASN A 378 -14.88 -17.76 -17.02
C ASN A 378 -14.80 -19.27 -16.72
N LYS A 379 -13.75 -19.72 -16.01
CA LYS A 379 -13.44 -21.14 -15.75
C LYS A 379 -13.07 -21.94 -17.00
N ASP A 380 -12.60 -21.27 -18.05
CA ASP A 380 -11.99 -21.92 -19.21
C ASP A 380 -10.58 -22.44 -18.88
N LEU A 381 -9.98 -21.93 -17.80
CA LEU A 381 -8.69 -22.37 -17.26
C LEU A 381 -8.84 -22.81 -15.81
N ASP A 382 -8.29 -23.98 -15.47
CA ASP A 382 -8.26 -24.53 -14.12
C ASP A 382 -7.12 -23.92 -13.28
N ILE A 383 -5.97 -23.72 -13.92
CA ILE A 383 -4.75 -23.22 -13.29
C ILE A 383 -4.22 -22.01 -14.06
N LEU A 384 -3.86 -20.94 -13.36
CA LEU A 384 -3.15 -19.80 -13.95
C LEU A 384 -1.74 -19.68 -13.36
N VAL A 385 -0.74 -20.00 -14.18
CA VAL A 385 0.69 -19.88 -13.84
C VAL A 385 1.15 -18.47 -14.16
N ALA A 386 1.83 -17.83 -13.23
CA ALA A 386 2.22 -16.45 -13.40
C ALA A 386 3.45 -16.01 -12.63
N THR A 387 4.10 -14.94 -13.09
CA THR A 387 5.19 -14.30 -12.33
C THR A 387 4.65 -13.35 -11.26
N SER A 388 5.53 -12.78 -10.44
CA SER A 388 5.21 -11.71 -9.45
C SER A 388 4.44 -10.51 -10.02
N VAL A 389 4.29 -10.41 -11.34
CA VAL A 389 3.38 -9.47 -12.02
C VAL A 389 1.91 -9.70 -11.62
N VAL A 390 1.56 -10.82 -10.96
CA VAL A 390 0.25 -11.04 -10.32
C VAL A 390 0.06 -10.26 -9.00
N GLU A 391 0.95 -9.32 -8.68
CA GLU A 391 0.65 -8.26 -7.71
C GLU A 391 -0.62 -7.44 -8.06
N VAL A 392 -1.21 -7.61 -9.26
CA VAL A 392 -2.40 -6.88 -9.69
C VAL A 392 -3.67 -7.49 -9.10
N GLY A 393 -4.27 -6.78 -8.12
CA GLY A 393 -5.70 -6.45 -7.99
C GLY A 393 -6.79 -7.54 -7.93
N ILE A 394 -6.58 -8.72 -8.51
CA ILE A 394 -7.68 -9.46 -9.11
C ILE A 394 -8.45 -10.32 -8.10
N ASP A 395 -9.78 -10.23 -8.19
CA ASP A 395 -10.75 -10.96 -7.40
C ASP A 395 -11.28 -12.17 -8.19
N VAL A 396 -10.84 -13.38 -7.86
CA VAL A 396 -11.40 -14.62 -8.44
C VAL A 396 -11.99 -15.47 -7.33
N SER A 397 -13.30 -15.37 -7.12
CA SER A 397 -14.01 -16.02 -6.02
C SER A 397 -13.91 -17.56 -6.03
N ASN A 398 -13.73 -18.15 -7.22
CA ASN A 398 -13.61 -19.59 -7.41
C ASN A 398 -12.17 -20.13 -7.29
N ALA A 399 -11.17 -19.24 -7.24
CA ALA A 399 -9.78 -19.62 -7.00
C ALA A 399 -9.57 -19.87 -5.51
N THR A 400 -9.40 -21.14 -5.13
CA THR A 400 -9.28 -21.56 -3.72
C THR A 400 -7.87 -21.99 -3.36
N ILE A 401 -6.98 -22.18 -4.33
CA ILE A 401 -5.59 -22.58 -4.08
C ILE A 401 -4.62 -21.52 -4.60
N MET A 402 -3.69 -21.13 -3.75
CA MET A 402 -2.50 -20.34 -4.11
C MET A 402 -1.27 -21.21 -3.91
N MET A 403 -0.60 -21.60 -4.99
CA MET A 403 0.71 -22.26 -4.94
C MET A 403 1.79 -21.22 -5.23
N ILE A 404 2.81 -21.14 -4.38
CA ILE A 404 3.95 -20.24 -4.57
C ILE A 404 5.20 -21.09 -4.69
N GLU A 405 5.76 -21.16 -5.89
CA GLU A 405 7.00 -21.89 -6.18
C GLU A 405 8.21 -21.10 -5.68
N GLY A 406 9.19 -21.76 -5.05
CA GLY A 406 10.39 -21.09 -4.53
C GLY A 406 10.06 -19.97 -3.53
N ALA A 407 9.16 -20.22 -2.58
CA ALA A 407 8.64 -19.24 -1.64
C ALA A 407 9.74 -18.47 -0.87
N ASP A 408 10.89 -19.10 -0.60
CA ASP A 408 12.05 -18.47 0.05
C ASP A 408 12.62 -17.27 -0.72
N ARG A 409 12.39 -17.22 -2.04
CA ARG A 409 12.88 -16.17 -2.93
C ARG A 409 12.02 -14.90 -2.90
N PHE A 410 10.89 -14.91 -2.20
CA PHE A 410 9.99 -13.77 -2.09
C PHE A 410 10.13 -13.03 -0.77
N GLY A 411 9.76 -11.74 -0.76
CA GLY A 411 9.57 -10.97 0.46
C GLY A 411 8.31 -11.39 1.22
N LEU A 412 8.28 -11.23 2.55
CA LEU A 412 7.11 -11.63 3.35
C LEU A 412 5.85 -10.85 2.97
N ALA A 413 5.98 -9.54 2.72
CA ALA A 413 4.88 -8.72 2.23
C ALA A 413 4.28 -9.25 0.91
N SER A 414 5.12 -9.62 -0.06
CA SER A 414 4.65 -10.19 -1.33
C SER A 414 3.96 -11.55 -1.14
N LEU A 415 4.55 -12.44 -0.34
CA LEU A 415 3.95 -13.73 -0.04
C LEU A 415 2.56 -13.57 0.62
N TYR A 416 2.43 -12.61 1.52
CA TYR A 416 1.16 -12.31 2.18
C TYR A 416 0.12 -11.73 1.22
N GLN A 417 0.53 -10.84 0.32
CA GLN A 417 -0.35 -10.33 -0.73
C GLN A 417 -0.83 -11.46 -1.63
N PHE A 418 0.04 -12.39 -2.05
CA PHE A 418 -0.35 -13.55 -2.85
C PHE A 418 -1.33 -14.45 -2.07
N ARG A 419 -1.04 -14.75 -0.80
CA ARG A 419 -1.96 -15.48 0.09
C ARG A 419 -3.34 -14.81 0.09
N GLY A 420 -3.42 -13.49 0.24
CA GLY A 420 -4.68 -12.73 0.27
C GLY A 420 -5.46 -12.68 -1.05
N ARG A 421 -4.91 -13.17 -2.17
CA ARG A 421 -5.62 -13.26 -3.46
C ARG A 421 -6.63 -14.39 -3.51
N VAL A 422 -6.48 -15.42 -2.68
CA VAL A 422 -7.47 -16.50 -2.52
C VAL A 422 -8.34 -16.28 -1.27
N GLY A 423 -9.38 -17.10 -1.09
CA GLY A 423 -10.27 -16.99 0.07
C GLY A 423 -11.27 -15.83 -0.01
N ARG A 424 -11.71 -15.50 -1.24
CA ARG A 424 -12.77 -14.50 -1.50
C ARG A 424 -14.17 -15.10 -1.62
N GLY A 425 -14.27 -16.41 -1.87
CA GLY A 425 -15.54 -17.14 -1.83
C GLY A 425 -15.84 -17.78 -0.46
N ALA A 426 -16.99 -18.44 -0.34
CA ALA A 426 -17.39 -19.17 0.87
C ALA A 426 -16.62 -20.49 1.12
N ARG A 427 -15.81 -20.92 0.14
CA ARG A 427 -15.06 -22.18 0.17
C ARG A 427 -13.76 -22.02 0.95
N GLN A 428 -13.35 -23.10 1.61
CA GLN A 428 -12.05 -23.16 2.29
C GLN A 428 -10.94 -22.97 1.24
N SER A 429 -10.00 -22.07 1.53
CA SER A 429 -8.87 -21.78 0.64
C SER A 429 -7.54 -22.15 1.28
N TYR A 430 -6.56 -22.41 0.44
CA TYR A 430 -5.26 -22.96 0.81
C TYR A 430 -4.14 -22.16 0.16
N CYS A 431 -3.08 -21.90 0.91
CA CYS A 431 -1.85 -21.29 0.41
C CYS A 431 -0.70 -22.26 0.64
N LEU A 432 -0.13 -22.79 -0.44
CA LEU A 432 0.93 -23.79 -0.44
C LEU A 432 2.25 -23.11 -0.80
N LEU A 433 3.17 -23.05 0.15
CA LEU A 433 4.47 -22.39 0.02
C LEU A 433 5.51 -23.45 -0.31
N PHE A 434 5.84 -23.61 -1.59
CA PHE A 434 6.81 -24.60 -2.04
C PHE A 434 8.22 -24.06 -1.78
N THR A 435 9.03 -24.87 -1.13
CA THR A 435 10.43 -24.57 -0.82
C THR A 435 11.34 -25.67 -1.37
N ASP A 436 12.58 -25.30 -1.67
CA ASP A 436 13.66 -26.25 -1.96
C ASP A 436 14.41 -26.66 -0.69
N SER A 437 14.12 -26.00 0.44
CA SER A 437 14.72 -26.27 1.75
C SER A 437 13.98 -27.39 2.48
N ASN A 438 14.72 -28.21 3.23
CA ASN A 438 14.13 -29.22 4.10
C ASN A 438 13.47 -28.57 5.34
N LEU A 439 12.58 -29.31 6.00
CA LEU A 439 11.82 -28.83 7.19
C LEU A 439 12.72 -28.33 8.34
N THR A 440 13.91 -28.91 8.50
CA THR A 440 14.88 -28.54 9.54
C THR A 440 15.63 -27.25 9.24
N SER A 441 15.74 -26.86 7.97
CA SER A 441 16.39 -25.62 7.50
C SER A 441 15.39 -24.56 7.02
N THR A 442 14.10 -24.76 7.28
CA THR A 442 13.04 -23.85 6.81
C THR A 442 13.20 -22.48 7.47
N SER A 443 13.33 -21.45 6.62
CA SER A 443 13.48 -20.06 7.05
C SER A 443 12.41 -19.66 8.07
N GLU A 444 12.81 -19.02 9.17
CA GLU A 444 11.90 -18.43 10.16
C GLU A 444 10.86 -17.51 9.50
N ARG A 445 11.20 -16.91 8.36
CA ARG A 445 10.30 -16.10 7.53
C ARG A 445 9.11 -16.91 7.01
N LEU A 446 9.32 -18.12 6.49
CA LEU A 446 8.22 -18.96 6.01
C LEU A 446 7.30 -19.43 7.16
N LYS A 447 7.87 -19.65 8.35
CA LYS A 447 7.08 -19.96 9.56
C LYS A 447 6.27 -18.75 10.02
N ALA A 448 6.81 -17.53 9.88
CA ALA A 448 6.10 -16.30 10.20
C ALA A 448 4.84 -16.14 9.35
N ILE A 449 4.86 -16.45 8.04
CA ILE A 449 3.65 -16.37 7.20
C ILE A 449 2.64 -17.50 7.47
N GLU A 450 3.10 -18.69 7.88
CA GLU A 450 2.19 -19.78 8.27
C GLU A 450 1.42 -19.43 9.55
N SER A 451 2.08 -18.79 10.53
CA SER A 451 1.53 -18.47 11.84
C SER A 451 0.86 -17.09 11.93
N ALA A 452 1.12 -16.17 11.00
CA ALA A 452 0.61 -14.81 11.04
C ALA A 452 -0.93 -14.75 11.02
N LYS A 453 -1.49 -14.04 12.00
CA LYS A 453 -2.94 -13.88 12.17
C LYS A 453 -3.52 -12.80 11.27
N SER A 454 -2.71 -11.81 10.90
CA SER A 454 -3.10 -10.67 10.07
C SER A 454 -1.92 -10.11 9.31
N GLY A 455 -2.20 -9.23 8.34
CA GLY A 455 -1.16 -8.53 7.61
C GLY A 455 -0.31 -7.67 8.54
N PHE A 456 -0.95 -6.98 9.48
CA PHE A 456 -0.27 -6.13 10.47
C PHE A 456 0.72 -6.91 11.33
N ASP A 457 0.29 -8.07 11.83
CA ASP A 457 1.12 -9.00 12.62
C ASP A 457 2.32 -9.52 11.80
N LEU A 458 2.13 -9.77 10.51
CA LEU A 458 3.24 -10.15 9.64
C LEU A 458 4.20 -8.98 9.35
N ALA A 459 3.67 -7.76 9.17
CA ALA A 459 4.49 -6.58 8.91
C ALA A 459 5.42 -6.26 10.08
N GLU A 460 4.92 -6.38 11.31
CA GLU A 460 5.73 -6.22 12.53
C GLU A 460 6.85 -7.28 12.59
N ARG A 461 6.54 -8.56 12.34
CA ARG A 461 7.56 -9.62 12.29
C ARG A 461 8.57 -9.45 11.14
N ASP A 462 8.13 -9.01 9.95
CA ASP A 462 9.06 -8.75 8.84
C ASP A 462 10.01 -7.60 9.18
N LEU A 463 9.52 -6.58 9.87
CA LEU A 463 10.34 -5.46 10.35
C LEU A 463 11.38 -5.91 11.39
N GLU A 464 10.99 -6.77 12.33
CA GLU A 464 11.91 -7.36 13.31
C GLU A 464 13.00 -8.22 12.65
N LEU A 465 12.62 -9.05 11.66
CA LEU A 465 13.55 -9.99 11.00
C LEU A 465 14.51 -9.32 10.02
N ARG A 466 14.07 -8.28 9.29
CA ARG A 466 14.89 -7.59 8.28
C ARG A 466 15.59 -6.35 8.80
N GLY A 467 15.06 -5.77 9.86
CA GLY A 467 15.36 -4.39 10.22
C GLY A 467 14.71 -3.38 9.26
N PRO A 468 14.62 -2.12 9.67
CA PRO A 468 13.88 -1.06 8.95
C PRO A 468 14.57 -0.57 7.66
N GLY A 469 15.87 -0.86 7.48
CA GLY A 469 16.67 -0.39 6.34
C GLY A 469 16.35 -1.04 4.98
N ASP A 470 15.65 -2.17 4.96
CA ASP A 470 15.31 -2.90 3.73
C ASP A 470 13.84 -2.71 3.28
N PHE A 471 13.03 -1.91 3.99
CA PHE A 471 11.66 -1.63 3.56
C PHE A 471 11.67 -0.72 2.32
N ALA A 472 10.94 -1.12 1.27
CA ALA A 472 11.06 -0.61 -0.10
C ALA A 472 10.80 0.91 -0.30
N GLY A 473 10.29 1.62 0.70
CA GLY A 473 10.15 3.09 0.68
C GLY A 473 11.21 3.84 1.51
N VAL A 474 11.83 3.20 2.52
CA VAL A 474 12.74 3.91 3.46
C VAL A 474 14.04 4.29 2.78
N ARG A 475 14.65 3.37 2.01
CA ARG A 475 15.85 3.69 1.22
C ARG A 475 15.59 4.69 0.10
N GLN A 476 14.38 4.72 -0.47
CA GLN A 476 14.02 5.66 -1.53
C GLN A 476 13.66 7.05 -0.99
N SER A 477 13.16 7.13 0.25
CA SER A 477 12.80 8.37 0.91
C SER A 477 13.98 9.29 1.23
N GLY A 478 15.22 8.77 1.20
CA GLY A 478 16.43 9.52 1.57
C GLY A 478 16.59 9.71 3.09
N LEU A 479 15.86 8.92 3.89
CA LEU A 479 15.94 8.96 5.34
C LEU A 479 17.31 8.47 5.84
N PRO A 480 17.89 9.12 6.87
CA PRO A 480 19.12 8.66 7.50
C PRO A 480 19.02 7.24 8.08
N ASP A 481 20.14 6.51 8.10
CA ASP A 481 20.21 5.11 8.55
C ASP A 481 19.86 4.95 10.04
N LEU A 482 20.19 5.93 10.91
CA LEU A 482 19.94 5.85 12.35
C LEU A 482 18.46 6.13 12.69
N ALA A 483 17.83 7.11 12.07
CA ALA A 483 16.39 7.30 12.11
C ALA A 483 15.68 6.04 11.62
N THR A 484 16.13 5.50 10.49
CA THR A 484 15.61 4.26 9.92
C THR A 484 15.70 3.13 10.92
N ALA A 485 16.90 2.82 11.43
CA ALA A 485 17.16 1.78 12.45
C ALA A 485 16.28 1.90 13.69
N SER A 486 15.83 3.11 14.02
CA SER A 486 15.08 3.40 15.24
C SER A 486 13.56 3.50 15.03
N LEU A 487 13.06 3.28 13.80
CA LEU A 487 11.62 3.22 13.50
C LEU A 487 10.88 2.05 14.18
N THR A 488 11.63 1.02 14.60
CA THR A 488 11.11 -0.10 15.40
C THR A 488 10.89 0.28 16.87
N ASP A 489 11.58 1.33 17.36
CA ASP A 489 11.43 1.81 18.73
C ASP A 489 10.17 2.69 18.84
N THR A 490 9.06 2.05 19.20
CA THR A 490 7.76 2.69 19.38
C THR A 490 7.80 3.86 20.36
N GLU A 491 8.59 3.75 21.43
CA GLU A 491 8.66 4.75 22.50
C GLU A 491 9.43 5.97 22.00
N LEU A 492 10.56 5.76 21.33
CA LEU A 492 11.36 6.84 20.75
C LEU A 492 10.57 7.62 19.69
N VAL A 493 9.81 6.94 18.83
CA VAL A 493 8.93 7.58 17.83
C VAL A 493 7.84 8.41 18.51
N MET A 494 7.21 7.91 19.58
CA MET A 494 6.19 8.67 20.31
C MET A 494 6.78 9.91 20.97
N ASN A 495 7.91 9.76 21.66
CA ASN A 495 8.62 10.84 22.35
C ASN A 495 9.05 11.96 21.38
N THR A 496 9.64 11.59 20.24
CA THR A 496 10.05 12.56 19.21
C THR A 496 8.86 13.30 18.61
N ARG A 497 7.73 12.63 18.41
CA ARG A 497 6.49 13.24 17.92
C ARG A 497 5.89 14.22 18.92
N GLU A 498 5.86 13.87 20.20
CA GLU A 498 5.36 14.78 21.25
C GLU A 498 6.24 16.03 21.36
N ALA A 499 7.57 15.85 21.36
CA ALA A 499 8.52 16.95 21.32
C ALA A 499 8.28 17.86 20.10
N ALA A 500 8.14 17.28 18.91
CA ALA A 500 7.95 18.05 17.67
C ALA A 500 6.64 18.85 17.71
N LYS A 501 5.57 18.24 18.22
CA LYS A 501 4.26 18.91 18.38
C LYS A 501 4.34 20.11 19.31
N LEU A 502 5.07 20.01 20.42
CA LEU A 502 5.26 21.13 21.35
C LEU A 502 5.97 22.32 20.70
N ILE A 503 7.04 22.05 19.93
CA ILE A 503 7.76 23.09 19.19
C ILE A 503 6.88 23.71 18.11
N LEU A 504 6.21 22.91 17.28
CA LEU A 504 5.35 23.42 16.20
C LEU A 504 4.17 24.27 16.71
N ASN A 505 3.62 23.94 17.88
CA ASN A 505 2.54 24.71 18.49
C ASN A 505 3.02 26.05 19.09
N SER A 506 4.25 26.10 19.60
CA SER A 506 4.79 27.27 20.30
C SER A 506 5.60 28.21 19.39
N ASP A 507 6.25 27.68 18.36
CA ASP A 507 7.10 28.41 17.42
C ASP A 507 7.10 27.76 16.01
N PRO A 508 5.98 27.86 15.27
CA PRO A 508 5.84 27.22 13.95
C PRO A 508 6.81 27.75 12.89
N ASN A 509 7.41 28.93 13.11
CA ASN A 509 8.38 29.55 12.21
C ASN A 509 9.84 29.40 12.70
N PHE A 510 10.07 28.66 13.78
CA PHE A 510 11.39 28.42 14.38
C PHE A 510 12.20 29.70 14.66
N LYS A 511 11.54 30.81 15.02
CA LYS A 511 12.23 32.07 15.35
C LYS A 511 13.13 31.93 16.58
N LYS A 512 12.71 31.11 17.55
CA LYS A 512 13.47 30.81 18.77
C LYS A 512 14.57 29.77 18.52
N TYR A 513 14.45 28.98 17.45
CA TYR A 513 15.34 27.86 17.15
C TYR A 513 15.92 27.92 15.73
N PRO A 514 16.78 28.91 15.41
CA PRO A 514 17.30 29.11 14.05
C PRO A 514 18.14 27.94 13.53
N LEU A 515 18.84 27.22 14.42
CA LEU A 515 19.60 26.02 14.05
C LEU A 515 18.69 24.87 13.61
N LEU A 516 17.52 24.70 14.27
CA LEU A 516 16.51 23.74 13.82
C LEU A 516 15.96 24.13 12.44
N ALA A 517 15.68 25.41 12.21
CA ALA A 517 15.19 25.90 10.92
C ALA A 517 16.17 25.57 9.78
N SER A 518 17.47 25.84 10.00
CA SER A 518 18.54 25.52 9.06
C SER A 518 18.62 24.01 8.79
N ARG A 519 18.58 23.20 9.86
CA ARG A 519 18.66 21.74 9.73
C ARG A 519 17.47 21.14 8.98
N ILE A 520 16.26 21.63 9.22
CA ILE A 520 15.06 21.20 8.49
C ILE A 520 15.17 21.57 7.01
N SER A 521 15.73 22.74 6.69
CA SER A 521 15.96 23.15 5.29
C SER A 521 16.99 22.26 4.59
N GLU A 522 18.08 21.88 5.27
CA GLU A 522 19.04 20.90 4.73
C GLU A 522 18.39 19.54 4.52
N PHE A 523 17.60 19.09 5.49
CA PHE A 523 16.87 17.83 5.46
C PHE A 523 15.91 17.77 4.26
N LYS A 524 15.17 18.86 4.01
CA LYS A 524 14.29 18.99 2.85
C LYS A 524 15.02 18.77 1.51
N ASN A 525 16.26 19.23 1.39
CA ASN A 525 17.03 19.08 0.16
C ASN A 525 17.58 17.65 -0.03
N ARG A 526 17.70 16.88 1.04
CA ARG A 526 18.19 15.49 1.02
C ARG A 526 17.10 14.46 0.80
N ILE A 527 15.85 14.83 1.07
CA ILE A 527 14.74 13.89 1.15
C ILE A 527 13.77 14.04 0.00
N HIS A 528 13.36 12.89 -0.51
CA HIS A 528 12.29 12.73 -1.48
C HIS A 528 11.13 12.04 -0.78
N LEU A 529 10.39 12.78 0.05
CA LEU A 529 9.20 12.23 0.71
C LEU A 529 8.07 12.03 -0.31
N GLU A 530 7.57 10.79 -0.36
CA GLU A 530 6.48 10.30 -1.23
C GLU A 530 5.22 11.12 -1.16
#